data_AF-M0LUA4-F1
#
_entry.id   AF-M0LUA4-F1
#
_cell.length_a   1.000
_cell.length_b   1.000
_cell.length_c   1.000
_cell.angle_alpha   90.00
_cell.angle_beta   90.00
_cell.angle_gamma   90.00
#
_symmetry.space_group_name_H-M   'P 1'
#
loop_
_entity.id
_entity.type
_entity.pdbx_description
1 polymer ?
#
loop_
_entity_poly.entity_id
_entity_poly.type
_entity_poly.pdbx_seq_one_letter_code
_entity_poly.pdbx_strand_id
1 'polypeptide(L)' 'MTPHEREFTCPDCGREIPVTEAMLEATLRHGCPVCGAAVESSQPTA' A
#
# COMPACT_ATOMS: atom_id res chain seq x y z
N MET A 1 -9.86 -16.66 9.05
CA MET A 1 -8.71 -16.50 8.14
C MET A 1 -9.31 -16.20 6.79
N THR A 2 -9.31 -14.94 6.38
CA THR A 2 -10.21 -14.44 5.35
C THR A 2 -9.50 -14.56 4.01
N PRO A 3 -10.09 -15.16 2.97
CA PRO A 3 -9.36 -15.53 1.74
C PRO A 3 -8.98 -14.37 0.81
N HIS A 4 -9.05 -13.10 1.24
CA HIS A 4 -8.92 -11.91 0.38
C HIS A 4 -7.89 -10.91 0.91
N GLU A 5 -6.78 -11.41 1.47
CA GLU A 5 -5.61 -10.66 1.90
C GLU A 5 -4.50 -10.81 0.85
N ARG A 6 -3.85 -9.71 0.49
CA ARG A 6 -2.75 -9.61 -0.47
C ARG A 6 -1.60 -8.86 0.18
N GLU A 7 -0.37 -9.14 -0.24
CA GLU A 7 0.80 -8.42 0.30
C GLU A 7 1.01 -7.10 -0.44
N PHE A 8 1.13 -6.02 0.32
CA PHE A 8 1.52 -4.71 -0.18
C PHE A 8 2.83 -4.29 0.47
N THR A 9 3.79 -3.90 -0.36
CA THR A 9 5.07 -3.37 0.09
C THR A 9 5.14 -1.88 -0.18
N CYS A 10 5.30 -1.09 0.88
CA CYS A 10 5.47 0.34 0.73
C CYS A 10 6.85 0.64 0.12
N PRO A 11 6.95 1.41 -0.98
CA PRO A 11 8.23 1.71 -1.63
C PRO A 11 9.11 2.68 -0.82
N ASP A 12 8.50 3.45 0.09
CA ASP A 12 9.20 4.47 0.87
C ASP A 12 9.85 3.89 2.13
N CYS A 13 9.08 3.15 2.93
CA CYS A 13 9.58 2.53 4.16
C CYS A 13 9.96 1.04 4.01
N GLY A 14 9.72 0.44 2.84
CA GLY A 14 10.03 -0.96 2.55
C GLY A 14 9.21 -1.98 3.35
N ARG A 15 8.11 -1.55 3.99
CA ARG A 15 7.32 -2.44 4.85
C ARG A 15 6.36 -3.28 4.03
N GLU A 16 6.44 -4.59 4.21
CA GLU A 16 5.48 -5.56 3.69
C GLU A 16 4.35 -5.76 4.70
N ILE A 17 3.10 -5.63 4.24
CA ILE A 17 1.90 -5.67 5.07
C ILE A 17 0.81 -6.45 4.33
N PRO A 18 0.13 -7.42 4.98
CA PRO A 18 -1.07 -8.01 4.42
C PRO A 18 -2.21 -6.98 4.43
N VAL A 19 -2.76 -6.70 3.26
CA VAL A 19 -3.86 -5.76 3.05
C VAL A 19 -4.99 -6.41 2.26
N THR A 20 -6.23 -6.02 2.53
CA THR A 20 -7.37 -6.36 1.67
C THR A 20 -7.49 -5.35 0.52
N GLU A 21 -8.34 -5.63 -0.47
CA GLU A 21 -8.61 -4.69 -1.56
C GLU A 21 -9.05 -3.31 -1.04
N ALA A 22 -9.96 -3.27 -0.08
CA ALA A 22 -10.41 -2.02 0.54
C ALA A 22 -9.29 -1.28 1.30
N MET A 23 -8.40 -2.01 1.98
CA MET A 23 -7.24 -1.41 2.65
C MET A 23 -6.23 -0.87 1.64
N LEU A 24 -6.04 -1.55 0.52
CA LEU A 24 -5.17 -1.08 -0.56
C LEU A 24 -5.73 0.19 -1.18
N GLU A 25 -7.04 0.26 -1.48
CA GLU A 25 -7.67 1.49 -1.96
C GLU A 25 -7.55 2.65 -0.97
N ALA A 26 -7.75 2.37 0.33
CA ALA A 26 -7.54 3.37 1.38
C ALA A 26 -6.07 3.83 1.44
N THR A 27 -5.13 2.89 1.33
CA THR A 27 -3.70 3.17 1.30
C THR A 27 -3.36 4.05 0.09
N LEU A 28 -3.92 3.75 -1.09
CA LEU A 28 -3.76 4.56 -2.31
C LEU A 28 -4.32 5.98 -2.18
N ARG A 29 -5.42 6.16 -1.45
CA ARG A 29 -6.05 7.47 -1.24
C ARG A 29 -5.43 8.30 -0.13
N HIS A 30 -5.00 7.66 0.95
CA HIS A 30 -4.57 8.32 2.19
C HIS A 30 -3.07 8.24 2.44
N GLY A 31 -2.34 7.39 1.72
CA GLY A 31 -0.93 7.09 1.95
C GLY A 31 -0.73 5.82 2.78
N CYS A 32 0.54 5.45 2.94
CA CYS A 32 0.94 4.26 3.69
C CYS A 32 0.48 4.35 5.16
N PRO A 33 -0.23 3.34 5.70
CA PRO A 33 -0.68 3.36 7.09
C PRO A 33 0.45 3.25 8.13
N VAL A 34 1.68 2.94 7.70
CA VAL A 34 2.83 2.76 8.58
C VAL A 34 3.65 4.05 8.71
N CYS A 35 4.02 4.66 7.58
CA CYS A 35 4.86 5.86 7.56
C CYS A 35 4.12 7.13 7.13
N GLY A 36 2.88 7.03 6.62
CA GLY A 36 2.12 8.16 6.10
C GLY A 36 2.58 8.66 4.72
N ALA A 37 3.56 8.00 4.09
CA ALA A 37 4.04 8.40 2.77
C ALA A 37 2.95 8.23 1.71
N ALA A 38 2.82 9.21 0.82
CA ALA A 38 1.93 9.10 -0.33
C ALA A 38 2.42 7.93 -1.21
N VAL A 39 1.53 6.97 -1.47
CA VAL A 39 1.76 5.90 -2.43
C VAL A 39 1.34 6.39 -3.81
N GLU A 40 1.83 7.57 -4.20
CA GLU A 40 1.73 7.98 -5.60
C GLU A 40 2.58 6.98 -6.37
N SER A 41 1.90 6.27 -7.26
CA SER A 41 2.43 5.28 -8.18
C SER A 41 3.89 5.58 -8.50
N SER A 42 4.79 4.70 -8.05
CA SER A 42 6.16 4.61 -8.57
C SER A 42 6.15 4.18 -10.05
N GLN A 43 5.22 4.70 -10.86
CA GLN A 43 5.45 4.76 -12.28
C GLN A 43 6.62 5.72 -12.45
N PRO A 44 7.77 5.26 -12.99
CA PRO A 44 8.73 6.21 -13.51
C PRO A 44 7.98 7.00 -14.59
N THR A 45 7.67 8.27 -14.30
CA THR A 45 7.30 9.18 -15.38
C THR A 45 8.51 9.24 -16.29
N ALA A 46 8.38 8.61 -17.47
CA ALA A 46 9.31 8.77 -18.57
C ALA A 46 9.18 10.18 -19.16
#